data_AF-A0A7V4WFB1-F1
#
_entry.id   AF-A0A7V4WFB1-F1
#
_cell.length_a   1.000
_cell.length_b   1.000
_cell.length_c   1.000
_cell.angle_alpha   90.00
_cell.angle_beta   90.00
_cell.angle_gamma   90.00
#
_symmetry.space_group_name_H-M   'P 1'
#
loop_
_entity.id
_entity.type
_entity.pdbx_description
1 polymer ?
#
loop_
_entity_poly.entity_id
_entity_poly.type
_entity_poly.pdbx_seq_one_letter_code
_entity_poly.pdbx_strand_id
1 'polypeptide(L)'
;MDFSVLIGGQAGDGVKQAGVIVAKIFNELGYHVFVYDDYQSLVRGGHNFSIIRASDEKIYSHDENVDLIIALNQDTVKKHSWRAKDNALTVFDEDKVETDGTGIKAYSWAKERGSHLLRNSIFIGSVCKYFGIDLKIAEKIIKSSFKKMIDENLEALKYGYDSLEEKHRLEKIEEPRKIATGNEAVALGAVGAGLKMYIAYPMTPATSILHFLAAKEDELNVVTAQVENEISVANMAVGAAFAGVRSMVGTSGGGLALMGETISLCAMSETPVLFVNSQRAGPSTGVPTYTMQADLNFALNIGHGDVTKITIAPGDAEESYYLAAKALNLVWKYQIPGILLVDKHISESTSSVEFKEVKKEKPKLWDGNGEYRRYLLTDDGISPLAFPGETTNIKGSSYEHDESGLTIEEETELIKKMQEKRLKKMEMLKEELKNEETVKVYGSGDVTLLTWGSTKGACIEVAKDMGLKVVQPLYLEPMPMWELKKHLKGRVIAVECNATGQLANILGIKERILKYDGRPFTPKELKKRLEEIL
;
A
#
# COMPACT_ATOMS: atom_id res chain seq x y z
N MET A 1 -14.30 22.30 2.36
CA MET A 1 -15.11 21.81 1.24
C MET A 1 -14.70 20.37 0.96
N ASP A 2 -15.65 19.44 0.96
CA ASP A 2 -15.41 17.99 0.75
C ASP A 2 -16.45 17.45 -0.25
N PHE A 3 -16.00 16.82 -1.32
CA PHE A 3 -16.87 16.31 -2.37
C PHE A 3 -16.30 15.02 -2.98
N SER A 4 -17.20 14.19 -3.54
CA SER A 4 -16.85 12.92 -4.14
C SER A 4 -17.57 12.66 -5.46
N VAL A 5 -16.86 12.04 -6.39
CA VAL A 5 -17.38 11.59 -7.69
C VAL A 5 -17.25 10.07 -7.77
N LEU A 6 -18.31 9.38 -8.18
CA LEU A 6 -18.26 7.97 -8.56
C LEU A 6 -18.26 7.87 -10.08
N ILE A 7 -17.35 7.07 -10.64
CA ILE A 7 -17.39 6.67 -12.05
C ILE A 7 -17.53 5.16 -12.09
N GLY A 8 -18.57 4.64 -12.74
CA GLY A 8 -18.83 3.21 -12.87
C GLY A 8 -18.98 2.77 -14.31
N GLY A 9 -18.58 1.53 -14.60
CA GLY A 9 -18.65 0.95 -15.95
C GLY A 9 -18.30 -0.53 -15.98
N GLN A 10 -18.28 -1.11 -17.17
CA GLN A 10 -17.87 -2.49 -17.38
C GLN A 10 -16.34 -2.62 -17.33
N ALA A 11 -15.83 -3.80 -16.93
CA ALA A 11 -14.40 -4.05 -17.06
C ALA A 11 -13.94 -3.90 -18.52
N GLY A 12 -12.92 -3.06 -18.73
CA GLY A 12 -12.45 -2.65 -20.06
C GLY A 12 -12.82 -1.22 -20.43
N ASP A 13 -13.75 -0.57 -19.72
CA ASP A 13 -14.22 0.78 -20.04
C ASP A 13 -13.25 1.90 -19.67
N GLY A 14 -12.11 1.61 -19.03
CA GLY A 14 -11.12 2.63 -18.64
C GLY A 14 -11.50 3.44 -17.39
N VAL A 15 -12.47 2.97 -16.59
CA VAL A 15 -12.96 3.63 -15.36
C VAL A 15 -11.84 4.07 -14.42
N LYS A 16 -10.90 3.17 -14.11
CA LYS A 16 -9.76 3.47 -13.22
C LYS A 16 -8.90 4.62 -13.75
N GLN A 17 -8.60 4.61 -15.06
CA GLN A 17 -7.80 5.69 -15.67
C GLN A 17 -8.55 7.02 -15.64
N ALA A 18 -9.85 7.01 -15.91
CA ALA A 18 -10.69 8.19 -15.81
C ALA A 18 -10.71 8.76 -14.39
N GLY A 19 -10.85 7.90 -13.37
CA GLY A 19 -10.80 8.32 -11.96
C GLY A 19 -9.48 8.99 -11.57
N VAL A 20 -8.35 8.43 -12.00
CA VAL A 20 -7.03 9.05 -11.77
C VAL A 20 -6.89 10.39 -12.49
N ILE A 21 -7.43 10.53 -13.71
CA ILE A 21 -7.41 11.81 -14.43
C ILE A 21 -8.25 12.87 -13.71
N VAL A 22 -9.46 12.51 -13.25
CA VAL A 22 -10.30 13.41 -12.44
C VAL A 22 -9.56 13.82 -11.15
N ALA A 23 -8.91 12.89 -10.47
CA ALA A 23 -8.10 13.20 -9.29
C ALA A 23 -6.93 14.15 -9.60
N LYS A 24 -6.24 13.98 -10.73
CA LYS A 24 -5.19 14.92 -11.18
C LYS A 24 -5.75 16.32 -11.45
N ILE A 25 -6.95 16.43 -12.01
CA ILE A 25 -7.61 17.73 -12.25
C ILE A 25 -7.93 18.42 -10.93
N PHE A 26 -8.52 17.71 -9.95
CA PHE A 26 -8.78 18.29 -8.63
C PHE A 26 -7.49 18.68 -7.90
N ASN A 27 -6.43 17.88 -7.99
CA ASN A 27 -5.13 18.19 -7.42
C ASN A 27 -4.46 19.40 -8.09
N GLU A 28 -4.65 19.62 -9.39
CA GLU A 28 -4.15 20.82 -10.09
C GLU A 28 -4.76 22.13 -9.55
N LEU A 29 -5.95 22.04 -8.93
CA LEU A 29 -6.58 23.13 -8.19
C LEU A 29 -6.11 23.23 -6.72
N GLY A 30 -5.25 22.32 -6.25
CA GLY A 30 -4.70 22.31 -4.89
C GLY A 30 -5.45 21.44 -3.88
N TYR A 31 -6.50 20.71 -4.28
CA TYR A 31 -7.25 19.86 -3.36
C TYR A 31 -6.48 18.58 -3.01
N HIS A 32 -6.63 18.12 -1.77
CA HIS A 32 -6.23 16.78 -1.37
C HIS A 32 -7.15 15.75 -2.02
N VAL A 33 -6.59 14.73 -2.67
CA VAL A 33 -7.37 13.70 -3.37
C VAL A 33 -7.14 12.32 -2.79
N PHE A 34 -8.18 11.49 -2.88
CA PHE A 34 -8.15 10.07 -2.59
C PHE A 34 -9.01 9.33 -3.61
N VAL A 35 -8.44 8.30 -4.25
CA VAL A 35 -9.14 7.45 -5.23
C VAL A 35 -9.18 6.03 -4.71
N TYR A 36 -10.40 5.52 -4.55
CA TYR A 36 -10.67 4.12 -4.26
C TYR A 36 -11.15 3.40 -5.53
N ASP A 37 -10.48 2.31 -5.90
CA ASP A 37 -10.86 1.44 -7.01
C ASP A 37 -11.45 0.12 -6.53
N ASP A 38 -12.58 -0.26 -7.12
CA ASP A 38 -13.26 -1.53 -6.91
C ASP A 38 -13.46 -2.23 -8.26
N TYR A 39 -12.95 -3.46 -8.35
CA TYR A 39 -13.06 -4.29 -9.53
C TYR A 39 -13.11 -5.77 -9.17
N GLN A 40 -13.76 -6.54 -10.03
CA GLN A 40 -13.84 -7.99 -9.90
C GLN A 40 -12.60 -8.65 -10.51
N SER A 41 -12.31 -9.90 -10.11
CA SER A 41 -11.25 -10.71 -10.74
C SER A 41 -11.66 -11.22 -12.12
N LEU A 42 -12.12 -10.33 -13.00
CA LEU A 42 -12.58 -10.60 -14.36
C LEU A 42 -11.87 -9.65 -15.33
N VAL A 43 -11.25 -10.22 -16.37
CA VAL A 43 -10.52 -9.42 -17.40
C VAL A 43 -11.50 -8.70 -18.34
N ARG A 44 -12.65 -9.31 -18.62
CA ARG A 44 -13.75 -8.73 -19.40
C ARG A 44 -15.08 -9.11 -18.76
N GLY A 45 -16.04 -8.20 -18.84
CA GLY A 45 -17.31 -8.36 -18.15
C GLY A 45 -17.24 -8.00 -16.67
N GLY A 46 -18.39 -8.01 -16.00
CA GLY A 46 -18.48 -7.50 -14.63
C GLY A 46 -18.57 -5.98 -14.55
N HIS A 47 -18.56 -5.47 -13.32
CA HIS A 47 -18.74 -4.07 -13.01
C HIS A 47 -17.57 -3.55 -12.17
N ASN A 48 -17.00 -2.43 -12.61
CA ASN A 48 -15.92 -1.74 -11.92
C ASN A 48 -16.36 -0.31 -11.61
N PHE A 49 -15.88 0.23 -10.51
CA PHE A 49 -16.09 1.64 -10.19
C PHE A 49 -14.88 2.24 -9.48
N SER A 50 -14.74 3.56 -9.61
CA SER A 50 -13.80 4.36 -8.85
C SER A 50 -14.57 5.44 -8.10
N ILE A 51 -14.22 5.65 -6.83
CA ILE A 51 -14.68 6.80 -6.04
C ILE A 51 -13.49 7.75 -5.90
N ILE A 52 -13.68 9.00 -6.34
CA ILE A 52 -12.71 10.07 -6.29
C ILE A 52 -13.21 11.08 -5.27
N ARG A 53 -12.57 11.16 -4.10
CA ARG A 53 -12.84 12.18 -3.09
C ARG A 53 -11.80 13.28 -3.19
N ALA A 54 -12.24 14.52 -3.05
CA ALA A 54 -11.38 15.69 -2.97
C ALA A 54 -11.82 16.63 -1.87
N SER A 55 -10.86 17.23 -1.18
CA SER A 55 -11.10 18.14 -0.06
C SER A 55 -10.04 19.23 0.03
N ASP A 56 -10.41 20.39 0.58
CA ASP A 56 -9.48 21.46 0.95
C ASP A 56 -8.71 21.15 2.24
N GLU A 57 -9.11 20.11 2.97
CA GLU A 57 -8.38 19.54 4.11
C GLU A 57 -7.78 18.16 3.76
N LYS A 58 -6.77 17.73 4.53
CA LYS A 58 -6.22 16.38 4.42
C LYS A 58 -7.30 15.33 4.71
N ILE A 59 -7.52 14.45 3.74
CA ILE A 59 -8.42 13.28 3.83
C ILE A 59 -7.62 11.99 3.89
N TYR A 60 -8.19 10.94 4.49
CA TYR A 60 -7.50 9.67 4.74
C TYR A 60 -8.23 8.46 4.19
N SER A 61 -9.49 8.60 3.77
CA SER A 61 -10.27 7.53 3.15
C SER A 61 -11.21 8.07 2.08
N HIS A 62 -11.82 7.14 1.33
CA HIS A 62 -12.96 7.40 0.47
C HIS A 62 -14.25 7.59 1.30
N ASP A 63 -15.19 8.36 0.75
CA ASP A 63 -16.54 8.49 1.30
C ASP A 63 -17.46 7.38 0.73
N GLU A 64 -18.48 7.01 1.50
CA GLU A 64 -19.53 6.10 1.05
C GLU A 64 -20.48 6.78 0.06
N ASN A 65 -20.80 8.04 0.35
CA ASN A 65 -21.75 8.84 -0.41
C ASN A 65 -21.06 9.84 -1.34
N VAL A 66 -21.67 10.12 -2.49
CA VAL A 66 -21.06 10.94 -3.55
C VAL A 66 -21.97 12.05 -4.03
N ASP A 67 -21.35 13.14 -4.50
CA ASP A 67 -21.99 14.35 -5.01
C ASP A 67 -22.32 14.24 -6.51
N LEU A 68 -21.61 13.36 -7.23
CA LEU A 68 -21.79 13.14 -8.66
C LEU A 68 -21.59 11.66 -8.99
N ILE A 69 -22.53 11.07 -9.72
CA ILE A 69 -22.44 9.71 -10.26
C ILE A 69 -22.30 9.79 -11.78
N ILE A 70 -21.23 9.22 -12.31
CA ILE A 70 -21.00 9.00 -13.73
C ILE A 70 -21.27 7.53 -14.07
N ALA A 71 -22.35 7.27 -14.81
CA ALA A 71 -22.76 5.92 -15.18
C ALA A 71 -22.48 5.60 -16.65
N LEU A 72 -21.46 4.76 -16.90
CA LEU A 72 -21.12 4.28 -18.26
C LEU A 72 -21.91 3.03 -18.67
N ASN A 73 -22.60 2.39 -17.71
CA ASN A 73 -23.45 1.22 -17.90
C ASN A 73 -24.61 1.20 -16.89
N GLN A 74 -25.64 0.39 -17.17
CA GLN A 74 -26.82 0.29 -16.30
C GLN A 74 -26.50 -0.24 -14.89
N ASP A 75 -25.49 -1.10 -14.78
CA ASP A 75 -25.06 -1.66 -13.51
C ASP A 75 -24.57 -0.59 -12.53
N THR A 76 -24.01 0.52 -13.04
CA THR A 76 -23.59 1.65 -12.21
C THR A 76 -24.77 2.21 -11.44
N VAL A 77 -25.88 2.49 -12.13
CA VAL A 77 -27.11 3.00 -11.51
C VAL A 77 -27.66 1.98 -10.52
N LYS A 78 -27.88 0.74 -10.98
CA LYS A 78 -28.47 -0.34 -10.16
C LYS A 78 -27.71 -0.60 -8.86
N LYS A 79 -26.38 -0.50 -8.88
CA LYS A 79 -25.51 -0.83 -7.74
C LYS A 79 -25.13 0.37 -6.89
N HIS A 80 -25.23 1.60 -7.40
CA HIS A 80 -24.66 2.78 -6.74
C HIS A 80 -25.62 3.97 -6.57
N SER A 81 -26.85 3.95 -7.08
CA SER A 81 -27.79 5.07 -6.86
C SER A 81 -28.02 5.37 -5.37
N TRP A 82 -27.97 4.35 -4.50
CA TRP A 82 -28.08 4.53 -3.04
C TRP A 82 -26.94 5.35 -2.42
N ARG A 83 -25.82 5.53 -3.13
CA ARG A 83 -24.68 6.34 -2.70
C ARG A 83 -24.88 7.84 -2.95
N ALA A 84 -25.86 8.23 -3.76
CA ALA A 84 -26.15 9.64 -4.02
C ALA A 84 -26.45 10.40 -2.71
N LYS A 85 -25.81 11.55 -2.51
CA LYS A 85 -26.24 12.54 -1.51
C LYS A 85 -27.55 13.20 -1.97
N ASP A 86 -28.26 13.87 -1.05
CA ASP A 86 -29.59 14.45 -1.32
C ASP A 86 -29.66 15.37 -2.56
N ASN A 87 -28.57 16.05 -2.89
CA ASN A 87 -28.46 16.95 -4.06
C ASN A 87 -27.52 16.43 -5.15
N ALA A 88 -27.16 15.15 -5.12
CA ALA A 88 -26.24 14.57 -6.08
C ALA A 88 -26.86 14.53 -7.50
N LEU A 89 -26.01 14.69 -8.51
CA LEU A 89 -26.41 14.55 -9.91
C LEU A 89 -25.97 13.18 -10.44
N THR A 90 -26.81 12.54 -11.25
CA THR A 90 -26.40 11.40 -12.07
C THR A 90 -26.24 11.87 -13.51
N VAL A 91 -25.04 11.69 -14.06
CA VAL A 91 -24.73 11.92 -15.47
C VAL A 91 -24.40 10.56 -16.09
N PHE A 92 -24.99 10.25 -17.24
CA PHE A 92 -24.93 8.90 -17.79
C PHE A 92 -24.78 8.85 -19.30
N ASP A 93 -24.28 7.71 -19.79
CA ASP A 93 -24.17 7.40 -21.21
C ASP A 93 -25.54 6.98 -21.75
N GLU A 94 -26.25 7.89 -22.41
CA GLU A 94 -27.63 7.69 -22.91
C GLU A 94 -27.72 6.52 -23.89
N ASP A 95 -26.61 6.19 -24.57
CA ASP A 95 -26.55 5.03 -25.47
C ASP A 95 -26.60 3.67 -24.72
N LYS A 96 -26.38 3.66 -23.40
CA LYS A 96 -26.13 2.45 -22.60
C LYS A 96 -26.93 2.38 -21.30
N VAL A 97 -27.51 3.48 -20.86
CA VAL A 97 -28.12 3.62 -19.53
C VAL A 97 -29.46 4.32 -19.63
N GLU A 98 -30.45 3.76 -18.95
CA GLU A 98 -31.78 4.32 -18.75
C GLU A 98 -31.97 4.62 -17.25
N THR A 99 -32.07 5.91 -16.91
CA THR A 99 -32.23 6.41 -15.53
C THR A 99 -32.64 7.88 -15.56
N ASP A 100 -33.13 8.39 -14.42
CA ASP A 100 -33.26 9.82 -14.20
C ASP A 100 -31.88 10.49 -14.06
N GLY A 101 -31.73 11.70 -14.60
CA GLY A 101 -30.49 12.48 -14.57
C GLY A 101 -30.20 13.20 -15.88
N THR A 102 -28.93 13.49 -16.14
CA THR A 102 -28.47 14.10 -17.40
C THR A 102 -27.84 13.05 -18.31
N GLY A 103 -28.51 12.71 -19.40
CA GLY A 103 -27.98 11.83 -20.45
C GLY A 103 -27.04 12.57 -21.39
N ILE A 104 -25.90 11.95 -21.72
CA ILE A 104 -24.99 12.39 -22.78
C ILE A 104 -24.83 11.25 -23.77
N LYS A 105 -25.03 11.52 -25.06
CA LYS A 105 -24.83 10.56 -26.15
C LYS A 105 -23.34 10.32 -26.39
N ALA A 106 -22.72 9.49 -25.56
CA ALA A 106 -21.27 9.39 -25.44
C ALA A 106 -20.69 8.18 -26.17
N TYR A 107 -21.29 6.99 -26.06
CA TYR A 107 -20.77 5.77 -26.68
C TYR A 107 -20.76 5.86 -28.21
N SER A 108 -21.87 6.28 -28.82
CA SER A 108 -21.97 6.36 -30.28
C SER A 108 -21.02 7.42 -30.82
N TRP A 109 -20.96 8.59 -30.16
CA TRP A 109 -20.09 9.70 -30.50
C TRP A 109 -18.61 9.29 -30.48
N ALA A 110 -18.20 8.54 -29.45
CA ALA A 110 -16.85 8.05 -29.28
C ALA A 110 -16.48 7.00 -30.33
N LYS A 111 -17.41 6.08 -30.63
CA LYS A 111 -17.20 5.01 -31.61
C LYS A 111 -17.03 5.54 -33.04
N GLU A 112 -17.78 6.58 -33.42
CA GLU A 112 -17.64 7.25 -34.73
C GLU A 112 -16.26 7.88 -34.93
N ARG A 113 -15.57 8.23 -33.83
CA ARG A 113 -14.20 8.80 -33.82
C ARG A 113 -13.12 7.75 -33.55
N GLY A 114 -13.44 6.48 -33.75
CA GLY A 114 -12.47 5.39 -33.79
C GLY A 114 -12.21 4.67 -32.47
N SER A 115 -12.72 5.16 -31.33
CA SER A 115 -12.56 4.46 -30.05
C SER A 115 -13.68 4.75 -29.06
N HIS A 116 -14.37 3.70 -28.62
CA HIS A 116 -15.38 3.80 -27.55
C HIS A 116 -14.81 4.34 -26.23
N LEU A 117 -13.49 4.27 -26.00
CA LEU A 117 -12.84 4.79 -24.79
C LEU A 117 -12.81 6.33 -24.73
N LEU A 118 -13.03 7.03 -25.85
CA LEU A 118 -13.12 8.50 -25.87
C LEU A 118 -14.29 9.00 -25.00
N ARG A 119 -15.29 8.16 -24.72
CA ARG A 119 -16.39 8.50 -23.82
C ARG A 119 -15.90 8.86 -22.41
N ASN A 120 -14.78 8.31 -21.96
CA ASN A 120 -14.20 8.69 -20.67
C ASN A 120 -13.83 10.18 -20.65
N SER A 121 -13.23 10.69 -21.73
CA SER A 121 -12.88 12.10 -21.86
C SER A 121 -14.12 12.99 -21.92
N ILE A 122 -15.21 12.53 -22.54
CA ILE A 122 -16.53 13.20 -22.47
C ILE A 122 -16.97 13.36 -21.01
N PHE A 123 -17.01 12.27 -20.24
CA PHE A 123 -17.46 12.37 -18.85
C PHE A 123 -16.47 13.09 -17.93
N ILE A 124 -15.17 13.09 -18.22
CA ILE A 124 -14.21 13.96 -17.54
C ILE A 124 -14.55 15.43 -17.81
N GLY A 125 -14.92 15.77 -19.04
CA GLY A 125 -15.37 17.12 -19.42
C GLY A 125 -16.63 17.55 -18.67
N SER A 126 -17.61 16.65 -18.56
CA SER A 126 -18.84 16.93 -17.80
C SER A 126 -18.57 17.11 -16.30
N VAL A 127 -17.65 16.33 -15.71
CA VAL A 127 -17.18 16.56 -14.32
C VAL A 127 -16.55 17.96 -14.18
N CYS A 128 -15.70 18.38 -15.13
CA CYS A 128 -15.08 19.70 -15.08
C CYS A 128 -16.12 20.81 -15.13
N LYS A 129 -17.13 20.67 -15.99
CA LYS A 129 -18.22 21.64 -16.12
C LYS A 129 -19.08 21.69 -14.85
N TYR A 130 -19.43 20.53 -14.30
CA TYR A 130 -20.22 20.42 -13.07
C TYR A 130 -19.62 21.23 -11.91
N PHE A 131 -18.28 21.18 -11.81
CA PHE A 131 -17.48 21.86 -10.80
C PHE A 131 -16.89 23.22 -11.24
N GLY A 132 -17.33 23.77 -12.37
CA GLY A 132 -16.91 25.10 -12.83
C GLY A 132 -15.41 25.24 -13.09
N ILE A 133 -14.73 24.13 -13.39
CA ILE A 133 -13.28 24.07 -13.61
C ILE A 133 -12.95 24.56 -15.02
N ASP A 134 -11.99 25.47 -15.15
CA ASP A 134 -11.51 25.93 -16.47
C ASP A 134 -11.07 24.73 -17.33
N LEU A 135 -11.69 24.58 -18.50
CA LEU A 135 -11.41 23.52 -19.46
C LEU A 135 -9.91 23.40 -19.77
N LYS A 136 -9.16 24.52 -19.78
CA LYS A 136 -7.71 24.53 -20.03
C LYS A 136 -6.92 23.69 -19.02
N ILE A 137 -7.37 23.63 -17.78
CA ILE A 137 -6.75 22.79 -16.74
C ILE A 137 -6.90 21.32 -17.14
N ALA A 138 -8.12 20.91 -17.50
CA ALA A 138 -8.39 19.55 -17.95
C ALA A 138 -7.63 19.20 -19.24
N GLU A 139 -7.55 20.12 -20.21
CA GLU A 139 -6.77 19.92 -21.45
C GLU A 139 -5.29 19.63 -21.16
N LYS A 140 -4.67 20.35 -20.20
CA LYS A 140 -3.28 20.12 -19.77
C LYS A 140 -3.11 18.70 -19.20
N ILE A 141 -4.04 18.25 -18.37
CA ILE A 141 -4.00 16.91 -17.77
C ILE A 141 -4.25 15.82 -18.82
N ILE A 142 -5.16 16.02 -19.78
CA ILE A 142 -5.39 15.10 -20.89
C ILE A 142 -4.12 14.94 -21.74
N LYS A 143 -3.49 16.05 -22.15
CA LYS A 143 -2.25 16.05 -22.95
C LYS A 143 -1.10 15.31 -22.28
N SER A 144 -1.00 15.38 -20.95
CA SER A 144 0.04 14.66 -20.19
C SER A 144 -0.31 13.21 -19.87
N SER A 145 -1.60 12.84 -19.87
CA SER A 145 -2.07 11.51 -19.51
C SER A 145 -2.18 10.55 -20.69
N PHE A 146 -2.30 11.07 -21.92
CA PHE A 146 -2.43 10.27 -23.14
C PHE A 146 -1.26 10.49 -24.09
N LYS A 147 -0.78 9.40 -24.72
CA LYS A 147 0.28 9.44 -25.75
C LYS A 147 -0.26 9.35 -27.19
N LYS A 148 -1.54 9.01 -27.36
CA LYS A 148 -2.21 8.77 -28.65
C LYS A 148 -3.61 9.39 -28.62
N MET A 149 -4.13 9.72 -29.80
CA MET A 149 -5.46 10.32 -30.00
C MET A 149 -5.69 11.56 -29.13
N ILE A 150 -4.68 12.43 -29.00
CA ILE A 150 -4.74 13.58 -28.08
C ILE A 150 -5.83 14.54 -28.54
N ASP A 151 -5.87 14.88 -29.83
CA ASP A 151 -6.84 15.83 -30.38
C ASP A 151 -8.28 15.30 -30.22
N GLU A 152 -8.52 14.03 -30.50
CA GLU A 152 -9.82 13.40 -30.32
C GLU A 152 -10.24 13.35 -28.84
N ASN A 153 -9.30 13.17 -27.91
CA ASN A 153 -9.58 13.27 -26.48
C ASN A 153 -9.91 14.70 -26.05
N LEU A 154 -9.28 15.72 -26.63
CA LEU A 154 -9.59 17.13 -26.36
C LEU A 154 -10.95 17.52 -26.93
N GLU A 155 -11.30 17.04 -28.13
CA GLU A 155 -12.64 17.20 -28.70
C GLU A 155 -13.70 16.54 -27.83
N ALA A 156 -13.45 15.31 -27.37
CA ALA A 156 -14.33 14.57 -26.48
C ALA A 156 -14.54 15.30 -25.16
N LEU A 157 -13.45 15.79 -24.56
CA LEU A 157 -13.46 16.59 -23.34
C LEU A 157 -14.36 17.84 -23.50
N LYS A 158 -14.17 18.60 -24.57
CA LYS A 158 -14.99 19.78 -24.85
C LYS A 158 -16.45 19.42 -25.07
N TYR A 159 -16.74 18.37 -25.83
CA TYR A 159 -18.11 17.91 -26.08
C TYR A 159 -18.86 17.61 -24.77
N GLY A 160 -18.21 16.90 -23.84
CA GLY A 160 -18.81 16.63 -22.52
C GLY A 160 -18.91 17.87 -21.63
N TYR A 161 -17.95 18.79 -21.71
CA TYR A 161 -17.98 20.06 -20.99
C TYR A 161 -19.14 20.96 -21.44
N ASP A 162 -19.41 21.01 -22.75
CA ASP A 162 -20.51 21.82 -23.30
C ASP A 162 -21.89 21.17 -23.11
N SER A 163 -21.94 19.89 -22.69
CA SER A 163 -23.17 19.11 -22.51
C SER A 163 -23.79 19.21 -21.11
N LEU A 164 -23.16 19.94 -20.18
CA LEU A 164 -23.63 20.08 -18.80
C LEU A 164 -23.70 21.55 -18.39
N GLU A 165 -24.52 21.86 -17.40
CA GLU A 165 -24.51 23.16 -16.73
C GLU A 165 -23.56 23.16 -15.53
N GLU A 166 -23.02 24.34 -15.21
CA GLU A 166 -22.22 24.53 -14.00
C GLU A 166 -23.15 24.52 -12.79
N LYS A 167 -22.88 23.65 -11.81
CA LYS A 167 -23.68 23.55 -10.57
C LYS A 167 -22.90 24.00 -9.34
N HIS A 168 -21.61 23.70 -9.31
CA HIS A 168 -20.68 24.09 -8.27
C HIS A 168 -19.46 24.75 -8.93
N ARG A 169 -18.80 25.66 -8.21
CA ARG A 169 -17.57 26.29 -8.67
C ARG A 169 -16.45 25.99 -7.70
N LEU A 170 -15.42 25.30 -8.18
CA LEU A 170 -14.19 25.06 -7.44
C LEU A 170 -13.16 26.10 -7.83
N GLU A 171 -12.69 26.84 -6.83
CA GLU A 171 -11.57 27.76 -6.97
C GLU A 171 -10.24 27.01 -6.79
N LYS A 172 -9.15 27.54 -7.38
CA LYS A 172 -7.80 27.09 -7.06
C LYS A 172 -7.43 27.58 -5.65
N ILE A 173 -7.09 26.65 -4.77
CA ILE A 173 -6.80 26.93 -3.35
C ILE A 173 -5.30 26.89 -3.03
N GLU A 174 -4.56 25.98 -3.65
CA GLU A 174 -3.13 25.75 -3.38
C GLU A 174 -2.40 25.23 -4.64
N GLU A 175 -1.09 25.01 -4.51
CA GLU A 175 -0.31 24.35 -5.56
C GLU A 175 -0.52 22.82 -5.53
N PRO A 176 -0.43 22.16 -6.70
CA PRO A 176 -0.64 20.72 -6.78
C PRO A 176 0.39 19.93 -5.97
N ARG A 177 -0.09 18.86 -5.34
CA ARG A 177 0.75 17.89 -4.63
C ARG A 177 1.18 16.77 -5.56
N LYS A 178 2.16 15.97 -5.12
CA LYS A 178 2.42 14.69 -5.77
C LYS A 178 1.22 13.77 -5.51
N ILE A 179 0.93 12.92 -6.49
CA ILE A 179 -0.06 11.85 -6.35
C ILE A 179 0.67 10.53 -6.56
N ALA A 180 0.42 9.56 -5.69
CA ALA A 180 0.95 8.22 -5.82
C ALA A 180 -0.03 7.18 -5.27
N THR A 181 0.08 5.97 -5.79
CA THR A 181 -0.48 4.78 -5.13
C THR A 181 0.40 4.33 -3.97
N GLY A 182 -0.13 3.53 -3.05
CA GLY A 182 0.69 2.92 -1.99
C GLY A 182 1.82 2.07 -2.53
N ASN A 183 1.60 1.30 -3.60
CA ASN A 183 2.66 0.48 -4.21
C ASN A 183 3.75 1.32 -4.90
N GLU A 184 3.40 2.42 -5.56
CA GLU A 184 4.40 3.38 -6.07
C GLU A 184 5.18 4.01 -4.92
N ALA A 185 4.52 4.32 -3.80
CA ALA A 185 5.17 4.85 -2.61
C ALA A 185 6.15 3.84 -1.99
N VAL A 186 5.77 2.57 -1.83
CA VAL A 186 6.68 1.48 -1.40
C VAL A 186 7.91 1.41 -2.30
N ALA A 187 7.70 1.40 -3.62
CA ALA A 187 8.78 1.34 -4.60
C ALA A 187 9.75 2.52 -4.44
N LEU A 188 9.23 3.75 -4.46
CA LEU A 188 10.04 4.97 -4.34
C LEU A 188 10.78 5.06 -3.00
N GLY A 189 10.15 4.64 -1.91
CA GLY A 189 10.77 4.61 -0.57
C GLY A 189 11.93 3.63 -0.52
N ALA A 190 11.73 2.42 -1.01
CA ALA A 190 12.78 1.40 -1.10
C ALA A 190 13.94 1.86 -2.00
N VAL A 191 13.65 2.49 -3.15
CA VAL A 191 14.67 3.09 -4.03
C VAL A 191 15.48 4.15 -3.31
N GLY A 192 14.84 5.06 -2.55
CA GLY A 192 15.54 6.05 -1.75
C GLY A 192 16.44 5.44 -0.66
N ALA A 193 16.04 4.30 -0.09
CA ALA A 193 16.88 3.48 0.78
C ALA A 193 17.91 2.61 0.02
N GLY A 194 18.08 2.82 -1.28
CA GLY A 194 19.12 2.17 -2.08
C GLY A 194 18.78 0.77 -2.56
N LEU A 195 17.50 0.43 -2.76
CA LEU A 195 17.06 -0.74 -3.52
C LEU A 195 17.77 -0.77 -4.88
N LYS A 196 18.25 -1.95 -5.28
CA LYS A 196 18.93 -2.15 -6.56
C LYS A 196 18.36 -3.29 -7.39
N MET A 197 17.64 -4.22 -6.77
CA MET A 197 16.98 -5.30 -7.47
C MET A 197 15.59 -5.57 -6.88
N TYR A 198 14.57 -5.61 -7.73
CA TYR A 198 13.22 -6.04 -7.35
C TYR A 198 12.83 -7.28 -8.13
N ILE A 199 12.45 -8.34 -7.42
CA ILE A 199 12.13 -9.65 -8.00
C ILE A 199 10.70 -10.02 -7.63
N ALA A 200 9.90 -10.44 -8.60
CA ALA A 200 8.51 -10.79 -8.34
C ALA A 200 7.96 -11.86 -9.28
N TYR A 201 6.98 -12.60 -8.78
CA TYR A 201 6.02 -13.35 -9.58
C TYR A 201 4.71 -12.55 -9.55
N PRO A 202 4.05 -12.30 -10.70
CA PRO A 202 2.86 -11.46 -10.71
C PRO A 202 1.74 -12.02 -9.83
N MET A 203 1.40 -11.29 -8.77
CA MET A 203 0.25 -11.56 -7.91
C MET A 203 -0.39 -10.26 -7.43
N THR A 204 -1.68 -10.08 -7.73
CA THR A 204 -2.47 -8.96 -7.23
C THR A 204 -2.50 -8.96 -5.70
N PRO A 205 -2.27 -7.82 -5.03
CA PRO A 205 -2.09 -6.47 -5.56
C PRO A 205 -0.62 -6.04 -5.78
N ALA A 206 0.38 -6.86 -5.46
CA ALA A 206 1.79 -6.47 -5.49
C ALA A 206 2.36 -6.23 -6.90
N THR A 207 1.74 -6.78 -7.95
CA THR A 207 2.24 -6.70 -9.33
C THR A 207 2.50 -5.26 -9.80
N SER A 208 1.75 -4.27 -9.33
CA SER A 208 1.96 -2.88 -9.77
C SER A 208 3.31 -2.30 -9.33
N ILE A 209 3.96 -2.84 -8.29
CA ILE A 209 5.34 -2.47 -7.92
C ILE A 209 6.30 -2.87 -9.05
N LEU A 210 6.16 -4.09 -9.59
CA LEU A 210 6.97 -4.58 -10.70
C LEU A 210 6.81 -3.68 -11.92
N HIS A 211 5.56 -3.41 -12.32
CA HIS A 211 5.27 -2.58 -13.49
C HIS A 211 5.83 -1.16 -13.36
N PHE A 212 5.70 -0.56 -12.17
CA PHE A 212 6.20 0.80 -11.92
C PHE A 212 7.73 0.86 -11.99
N LEU A 213 8.42 -0.05 -11.30
CA LEU A 213 9.89 -0.09 -11.30
C LEU A 213 10.43 -0.42 -12.69
N ALA A 214 9.84 -1.37 -13.41
CA ALA A 214 10.26 -1.71 -14.77
C ALA A 214 10.08 -0.54 -15.75
N ALA A 215 9.00 0.23 -15.61
CA ALA A 215 8.75 1.42 -16.43
C ALA A 215 9.72 2.58 -16.13
N LYS A 216 10.43 2.53 -14.99
CA LYS A 216 11.36 3.57 -14.51
C LYS A 216 12.75 3.02 -14.20
N GLU A 217 13.10 1.85 -14.75
CA GLU A 217 14.31 1.10 -14.41
C GLU A 217 15.58 1.95 -14.61
N ASP A 218 15.68 2.65 -15.74
CA ASP A 218 16.80 3.55 -16.04
C ASP A 218 16.84 4.80 -15.14
N GLU A 219 15.68 5.40 -14.86
CA GLU A 219 15.55 6.62 -14.05
C GLU A 219 15.92 6.34 -12.58
N LEU A 220 15.47 5.20 -12.06
CA LEU A 220 15.65 4.81 -10.66
C LEU A 220 16.89 3.95 -10.43
N ASN A 221 17.55 3.48 -11.50
CA ASN A 221 18.70 2.59 -11.46
C ASN A 221 18.44 1.37 -10.56
N VAL A 222 17.36 0.64 -10.88
CA VAL A 222 16.89 -0.57 -10.19
C VAL A 222 16.54 -1.64 -11.22
N VAL A 223 17.18 -2.80 -11.12
CA VAL A 223 16.90 -3.93 -11.99
C VAL A 223 15.62 -4.62 -11.56
N THR A 224 14.74 -4.93 -12.51
CA THR A 224 13.53 -5.70 -12.27
C THR A 224 13.60 -7.10 -12.88
N ALA A 225 13.14 -8.11 -12.15
CA ALA A 225 13.10 -9.49 -12.64
C ALA A 225 11.74 -10.12 -12.35
N GLN A 226 11.09 -10.58 -13.42
CA GLN A 226 9.95 -11.48 -13.34
C GLN A 226 10.43 -12.91 -13.51
N VAL A 227 10.10 -13.78 -12.55
CA VAL A 227 10.53 -15.20 -12.59
C VAL A 227 9.34 -16.14 -12.44
N GLU A 228 9.57 -17.46 -12.41
CA GLU A 228 8.56 -18.48 -12.67
C GLU A 228 7.60 -18.79 -11.51
N ASN A 229 7.99 -18.54 -10.26
CA ASN A 229 7.17 -18.73 -9.06
C ASN A 229 7.77 -18.01 -7.83
N GLU A 230 7.04 -17.96 -6.72
CA GLU A 230 7.45 -17.28 -5.49
C GLU A 230 8.65 -17.91 -4.78
N ILE A 231 8.90 -19.21 -4.94
CA ILE A 231 10.10 -19.88 -4.39
C ILE A 231 11.34 -19.37 -5.11
N SER A 232 11.30 -19.29 -6.44
CA SER A 232 12.39 -18.74 -7.25
C SER A 232 12.62 -17.25 -6.95
N VAL A 233 11.54 -16.48 -6.79
CA VAL A 233 11.60 -15.06 -6.38
C VAL A 233 12.40 -14.89 -5.09
N ALA A 234 12.04 -15.61 -4.04
CA ALA A 234 12.67 -15.44 -2.73
C ALA A 234 14.14 -15.91 -2.76
N ASN A 235 14.42 -17.07 -3.36
CA ASN A 235 15.79 -17.60 -3.42
C ASN A 235 16.72 -16.73 -4.29
N MET A 236 16.22 -16.15 -5.39
CA MET A 236 17.00 -15.19 -6.17
C MET A 236 17.28 -13.90 -5.39
N ALA A 237 16.33 -13.44 -4.58
CA ALA A 237 16.55 -12.25 -3.74
C ALA A 237 17.61 -12.50 -2.66
N VAL A 238 17.67 -13.72 -2.10
CA VAL A 238 18.74 -14.17 -1.20
C VAL A 238 20.08 -14.17 -1.93
N GLY A 239 20.16 -14.73 -3.14
CA GLY A 239 21.38 -14.71 -3.95
C GLY A 239 21.87 -13.30 -4.26
N ALA A 240 20.96 -12.39 -4.61
CA ALA A 240 21.27 -10.98 -4.84
C ALA A 240 21.80 -10.28 -3.57
N ALA A 241 21.16 -10.51 -2.42
CA ALA A 241 21.59 -9.96 -1.14
C ALA A 241 22.96 -10.51 -0.70
N PHE A 242 23.21 -11.80 -0.92
CA PHE A 242 24.51 -12.42 -0.70
C PHE A 242 25.61 -11.79 -1.58
N ALA A 243 25.28 -11.36 -2.79
CA ALA A 243 26.15 -10.62 -3.69
C ALA A 243 26.29 -9.11 -3.33
N GLY A 244 25.69 -8.64 -2.24
CA GLY A 244 25.76 -7.24 -1.79
C GLY A 244 24.73 -6.30 -2.41
N VAL A 245 23.76 -6.84 -3.14
CA VAL A 245 22.70 -6.06 -3.79
C VAL A 245 21.50 -5.94 -2.85
N ARG A 246 21.08 -4.71 -2.51
CA ARG A 246 19.82 -4.48 -1.78
C ARG A 246 18.65 -4.98 -2.62
N SER A 247 18.05 -6.08 -2.19
CA SER A 247 16.93 -6.73 -2.86
C SER A 247 15.62 -6.55 -2.07
N MET A 248 14.52 -6.48 -2.81
CA MET A 248 13.15 -6.50 -2.29
C MET A 248 12.31 -7.40 -3.18
N VAL A 249 11.35 -8.10 -2.59
CA VAL A 249 10.36 -8.90 -3.33
C VAL A 249 8.96 -8.43 -2.99
N GLY A 250 8.01 -8.61 -3.91
CA GLY A 250 6.60 -8.35 -3.64
C GLY A 250 5.71 -9.54 -3.95
N THR A 251 4.77 -9.77 -3.04
CA THR A 251 3.86 -10.90 -3.05
C THR A 251 2.57 -10.56 -2.28
N SER A 252 1.74 -11.57 -2.02
CA SER A 252 0.52 -11.53 -1.21
C SER A 252 0.47 -12.83 -0.38
N GLY A 253 -0.54 -13.02 0.48
CA GLY A 253 -0.56 -14.10 1.48
C GLY A 253 -0.21 -15.50 0.95
N GLY A 254 -0.78 -15.91 -0.19
CA GLY A 254 -0.51 -17.22 -0.79
C GLY A 254 0.94 -17.39 -1.27
N GLY A 255 1.53 -16.35 -1.85
CA GLY A 255 2.91 -16.36 -2.27
C GLY A 255 3.89 -16.22 -1.10
N LEU A 256 3.55 -15.44 -0.07
CA LEU A 256 4.31 -15.40 1.17
C LEU A 256 4.38 -16.79 1.82
N ALA A 257 3.32 -17.59 1.77
CA ALA A 257 3.32 -19.00 2.21
C ALA A 257 4.37 -19.86 1.51
N LEU A 258 4.56 -19.67 0.20
CA LEU A 258 5.60 -20.36 -0.56
C LEU A 258 7.02 -19.88 -0.21
N MET A 259 7.18 -18.67 0.33
CA MET A 259 8.47 -18.10 0.71
C MET A 259 8.90 -18.44 2.15
N GLY A 260 8.07 -19.14 2.93
CA GLY A 260 8.32 -19.39 4.37
C GLY A 260 9.61 -20.15 4.67
N GLU A 261 9.99 -21.11 3.82
CA GLU A 261 11.28 -21.81 3.93
C GLU A 261 12.45 -20.84 3.71
N THR A 262 12.39 -20.02 2.65
CA THR A 262 13.44 -19.04 2.34
C THR A 262 13.56 -17.97 3.43
N ILE A 263 12.47 -17.55 4.07
CA ILE A 263 12.54 -16.62 5.21
C ILE A 263 13.29 -17.26 6.39
N SER A 264 13.10 -18.56 6.62
CA SER A 264 13.87 -19.31 7.62
C SER A 264 15.36 -19.35 7.26
N LEU A 265 15.68 -19.56 5.98
CA LEU A 265 17.05 -19.48 5.44
C LEU A 265 17.66 -18.08 5.60
N CYS A 266 16.91 -17.01 5.36
CA CYS A 266 17.38 -15.63 5.57
C CYS A 266 17.76 -15.38 7.03
N ALA A 267 16.96 -15.88 7.99
CA ALA A 267 17.25 -15.74 9.40
C ALA A 267 18.48 -16.54 9.83
N MET A 268 18.63 -17.78 9.34
CA MET A 268 19.79 -18.63 9.62
C MET A 268 21.08 -18.06 9.01
N SER A 269 21.06 -17.72 7.72
CA SER A 269 22.24 -17.22 7.00
C SER A 269 22.48 -15.72 7.20
N GLU A 270 21.68 -15.07 8.03
CA GLU A 270 21.72 -13.64 8.31
C GLU A 270 21.68 -12.78 7.02
N THR A 271 20.90 -13.21 6.03
CA THR A 271 20.85 -12.58 4.71
C THR A 271 19.70 -11.56 4.65
N PRO A 272 19.99 -10.25 4.40
CA PRO A 272 18.98 -9.20 4.48
C PRO A 272 18.11 -9.11 3.21
N VAL A 273 16.84 -9.50 3.34
CA VAL A 273 15.83 -9.39 2.26
C VAL A 273 14.56 -8.76 2.82
N LEU A 274 13.99 -7.80 2.08
CA LEU A 274 12.69 -7.21 2.39
C LEU A 274 11.59 -7.88 1.55
N PHE A 275 10.62 -8.47 2.24
CA PHE A 275 9.44 -9.11 1.66
C PHE A 275 8.23 -8.19 1.79
N VAL A 276 7.68 -7.70 0.69
CA VAL A 276 6.43 -6.93 0.70
C VAL A 276 5.27 -7.91 0.57
N ASN A 277 4.50 -8.06 1.64
CA ASN A 277 3.23 -8.78 1.60
C ASN A 277 2.10 -7.75 1.39
N SER A 278 1.65 -7.61 0.14
CA SER A 278 0.45 -6.87 -0.22
C SER A 278 -0.77 -7.75 0.05
N GLN A 279 -1.27 -7.71 1.28
CA GLN A 279 -2.35 -8.55 1.77
C GLN A 279 -3.64 -8.34 0.98
N ARG A 280 -4.36 -9.43 0.76
CA ARG A 280 -5.68 -9.45 0.14
C ARG A 280 -6.59 -10.42 0.88
N ALA A 281 -7.86 -10.48 0.47
CA ALA A 281 -8.82 -11.40 1.06
C ALA A 281 -8.38 -12.88 0.89
N GLY A 282 -8.01 -13.56 1.98
CA GLY A 282 -7.83 -15.02 2.06
C GLY A 282 -9.04 -15.74 2.70
N PRO A 283 -8.91 -17.03 3.09
CA PRO A 283 -7.75 -17.91 2.97
C PRO A 283 -7.57 -18.46 1.53
N SER A 284 -6.43 -19.12 1.28
CA SER A 284 -6.08 -19.66 -0.04
C SER A 284 -6.12 -18.58 -1.13
N THR A 285 -6.71 -18.85 -2.30
CA THR A 285 -6.92 -17.83 -3.34
C THR A 285 -7.79 -16.66 -2.83
N GLY A 286 -8.79 -16.99 -2.00
CA GLY A 286 -9.75 -16.05 -1.42
C GLY A 286 -10.42 -15.16 -2.46
N VAL A 287 -10.39 -13.84 -2.24
CA VAL A 287 -10.95 -12.85 -3.18
C VAL A 287 -9.86 -11.86 -3.63
N PRO A 288 -9.10 -12.20 -4.69
CA PRO A 288 -7.81 -11.57 -5.01
C PRO A 288 -7.82 -10.05 -5.20
N THR A 289 -8.96 -9.48 -5.60
CA THR A 289 -9.12 -8.07 -5.94
C THR A 289 -9.68 -7.22 -4.80
N TYR A 290 -9.80 -7.80 -3.60
CA TYR A 290 -10.42 -7.19 -2.43
C TYR A 290 -9.50 -7.20 -1.21
N THR A 291 -9.76 -6.27 -0.29
CA THR A 291 -8.87 -6.01 0.85
C THR A 291 -9.27 -6.80 2.08
N MET A 292 -8.27 -7.35 2.79
CA MET A 292 -8.36 -7.80 4.18
C MET A 292 -6.99 -7.70 4.83
N GLN A 293 -6.98 -7.62 6.15
CA GLN A 293 -5.80 -7.53 7.02
C GLN A 293 -5.65 -8.85 7.81
N ALA A 294 -5.75 -9.98 7.10
CA ALA A 294 -5.86 -11.31 7.70
C ALA A 294 -4.54 -12.08 7.76
N ASP A 295 -3.42 -11.50 7.32
CA ASP A 295 -2.12 -12.17 7.31
C ASP A 295 -1.22 -11.79 8.49
N LEU A 296 -1.68 -10.98 9.47
CA LEU A 296 -0.85 -10.53 10.59
C LEU A 296 -0.23 -11.71 11.37
N ASN A 297 -1.06 -12.60 11.90
CA ASN A 297 -0.60 -13.77 12.65
C ASN A 297 0.32 -14.65 11.79
N PHE A 298 -0.01 -14.79 10.50
CA PHE A 298 0.82 -15.55 9.58
C PHE A 298 2.19 -14.90 9.39
N ALA A 299 2.25 -13.59 9.12
CA ALA A 299 3.49 -12.82 8.98
C ALA A 299 4.34 -12.84 10.25
N LEU A 300 3.72 -12.79 11.44
CA LEU A 300 4.44 -12.85 12.72
C LEU A 300 5.02 -14.24 13.01
N ASN A 301 4.38 -15.32 12.55
CA ASN A 301 4.77 -16.70 12.86
C ASN A 301 5.35 -17.47 11.66
N ILE A 302 5.66 -16.79 10.55
CA ILE A 302 6.21 -17.44 9.36
C ILE A 302 7.65 -17.92 9.58
N GLY A 303 7.93 -19.10 9.01
CA GLY A 303 9.21 -19.79 9.08
C GLY A 303 9.27 -20.83 10.19
N HIS A 304 10.25 -21.73 10.11
CA HIS A 304 10.49 -22.77 11.12
C HIS A 304 11.70 -22.41 11.99
N GLY A 305 11.64 -22.75 13.28
CA GLY A 305 12.63 -22.36 14.29
C GLY A 305 12.39 -20.95 14.87
N ASP A 306 13.35 -20.44 15.63
CA ASP A 306 13.30 -19.09 16.22
C ASP A 306 13.70 -18.02 15.20
N VAL A 307 12.75 -17.70 14.31
CA VAL A 307 12.97 -16.76 13.19
C VAL A 307 12.90 -15.31 13.66
N THR A 308 14.10 -14.76 13.91
CA THR A 308 14.34 -13.32 14.10
C THR A 308 14.01 -12.54 12.81
N LYS A 309 13.02 -11.64 12.88
CA LYS A 309 12.56 -10.84 11.73
C LYS A 309 11.93 -9.52 12.18
N ILE A 310 11.85 -8.56 11.27
CA ILE A 310 11.10 -7.32 11.47
C ILE A 310 9.78 -7.36 10.68
N THR A 311 8.68 -6.89 11.26
CA THR A 311 7.40 -6.72 10.57
C THR A 311 6.86 -5.32 10.80
N ILE A 312 6.59 -4.58 9.72
CA ILE A 312 6.12 -3.18 9.72
C ILE A 312 4.85 -3.07 8.88
N ALA A 313 3.86 -2.29 9.34
CA ALA A 313 2.60 -2.07 8.61
C ALA A 313 2.28 -0.58 8.46
N PRO A 314 2.48 0.01 7.26
CA PRO A 314 2.06 1.39 6.99
C PRO A 314 0.53 1.51 6.93
N GLY A 315 -0.01 2.67 7.30
CA GLY A 315 -1.44 2.96 7.27
C GLY A 315 -1.94 3.77 6.07
N ASP A 316 -1.04 4.34 5.28
CA ASP A 316 -1.35 5.09 4.05
C ASP A 316 -0.16 5.10 3.08
N ALA A 317 -0.31 5.78 1.93
CA ALA A 317 0.75 5.87 0.92
C ALA A 317 1.98 6.65 1.41
N GLU A 318 1.79 7.69 2.23
CA GLU A 318 2.89 8.49 2.78
C GLU A 318 3.74 7.65 3.75
N GLU A 319 3.09 6.93 4.67
CA GLU A 319 3.75 5.98 5.56
C GLU A 319 4.40 4.83 4.78
N SER A 320 3.79 4.36 3.69
CA SER A 320 4.36 3.30 2.85
C SER A 320 5.71 3.71 2.27
N TYR A 321 5.88 4.96 1.86
CA TYR A 321 7.16 5.50 1.39
C TYR A 321 8.23 5.48 2.49
N TYR A 322 7.94 6.08 3.65
CA TYR A 322 8.92 6.17 4.74
C TYR A 322 9.24 4.82 5.37
N LEU A 323 8.23 3.97 5.56
CA LEU A 323 8.39 2.67 6.22
C LEU A 323 8.99 1.61 5.30
N ALA A 324 8.79 1.67 3.97
CA ALA A 324 9.55 0.83 3.05
C ALA A 324 11.05 1.16 3.10
N ALA A 325 11.38 2.45 3.13
CA ALA A 325 12.77 2.92 3.27
C ALA A 325 13.38 2.46 4.61
N LYS A 326 12.66 2.67 5.71
CA LYS A 326 13.08 2.26 7.06
C LYS A 326 13.22 0.75 7.16
N ALA A 327 12.28 -0.02 6.63
CA ALA A 327 12.35 -1.48 6.60
C ALA A 327 13.61 -1.96 5.87
N LEU A 328 13.88 -1.43 4.67
CA LEU A 328 15.06 -1.82 3.89
C LEU A 328 16.37 -1.45 4.58
N ASN A 329 16.44 -0.29 5.25
CA ASN A 329 17.61 0.06 6.06
C ASN A 329 17.79 -0.89 7.25
N LEU A 330 16.72 -1.18 8.00
CA LEU A 330 16.78 -2.02 9.20
C LEU A 330 17.14 -3.47 8.88
N VAL A 331 16.57 -4.08 7.82
CA VAL A 331 16.94 -5.45 7.43
C VAL A 331 18.42 -5.56 7.10
N TRP A 332 18.99 -4.56 6.42
CA TRP A 332 20.43 -4.51 6.11
C TRP A 332 21.31 -4.20 7.30
N LYS A 333 20.87 -3.32 8.21
CA LYS A 333 21.61 -2.94 9.41
C LYS A 333 21.75 -4.11 10.37
N TYR A 334 20.66 -4.83 10.60
CA TYR A 334 20.60 -5.95 11.54
C TYR A 334 20.85 -7.31 10.89
N GLN A 335 20.84 -7.40 9.56
CA GLN A 335 21.07 -8.63 8.81
C GLN A 335 20.05 -9.71 9.18
N ILE A 336 18.77 -9.34 9.07
CA ILE A 336 17.60 -10.17 9.37
C ILE A 336 16.57 -10.00 8.24
N PRO A 337 15.71 -10.99 7.95
CA PRO A 337 14.59 -10.79 7.03
C PRO A 337 13.59 -9.77 7.59
N GLY A 338 12.91 -9.06 6.69
CA GLY A 338 11.83 -8.13 7.05
C GLY A 338 10.59 -8.31 6.21
N ILE A 339 9.44 -8.04 6.80
CA ILE A 339 8.13 -8.08 6.15
C ILE A 339 7.52 -6.69 6.21
N LEU A 340 7.26 -6.10 5.04
CA LEU A 340 6.43 -4.91 4.91
C LEU A 340 5.01 -5.36 4.61
N LEU A 341 4.12 -5.18 5.58
CA LEU A 341 2.75 -5.70 5.55
C LEU A 341 1.80 -4.57 5.15
N VAL A 342 1.48 -4.50 3.85
CA VAL A 342 0.58 -3.49 3.26
C VAL A 342 -0.70 -4.20 2.83
N ASP A 343 -1.88 -3.62 2.96
CA ASP A 343 -3.10 -4.24 2.42
C ASP A 343 -3.53 -3.64 1.08
N LYS A 344 -4.34 -4.38 0.33
CA LYS A 344 -4.83 -4.02 -1.02
C LYS A 344 -5.37 -2.60 -1.09
N HIS A 345 -6.03 -2.14 -0.03
CA HIS A 345 -6.60 -0.79 -0.01
C HIS A 345 -5.50 0.27 -0.14
N ILE A 346 -4.42 0.19 0.64
CA ILE A 346 -3.27 1.09 0.48
C ILE A 346 -2.58 0.86 -0.86
N SER A 347 -2.30 -0.41 -1.20
CA SER A 347 -1.51 -0.77 -2.39
C SER A 347 -2.05 -0.15 -3.68
N GLU A 348 -3.36 -0.11 -3.86
CA GLU A 348 -3.99 0.34 -5.11
C GLU A 348 -4.72 1.67 -5.04
N SER A 349 -5.03 2.19 -3.84
CA SER A 349 -5.64 3.51 -3.75
C SER A 349 -4.63 4.57 -4.12
N THR A 350 -5.09 5.61 -4.79
CA THR A 350 -4.27 6.76 -5.21
C THR A 350 -4.56 7.92 -4.27
N SER A 351 -3.53 8.62 -3.78
CA SER A 351 -3.73 9.75 -2.87
C SER A 351 -2.72 10.87 -3.07
N SER A 352 -3.07 12.08 -2.62
CA SER A 352 -2.11 13.17 -2.47
C SER A 352 -1.06 12.82 -1.43
N VAL A 353 0.21 13.00 -1.76
CA VAL A 353 1.35 12.60 -0.92
C VAL A 353 2.41 13.69 -0.87
N GLU A 354 3.14 13.73 0.24
CA GLU A 354 4.29 14.60 0.45
C GLU A 354 5.52 13.76 0.84
N PHE A 355 6.38 13.52 -0.14
CA PHE A 355 7.61 12.75 0.07
C PHE A 355 8.78 13.68 0.31
N LYS A 356 9.43 13.50 1.46
CA LYS A 356 10.77 14.04 1.75
C LYS A 356 11.82 13.01 1.40
N GLU A 357 13.03 13.45 1.12
CA GLU A 357 14.14 12.53 0.81
C GLU A 357 14.43 11.57 1.98
N VAL A 358 14.53 10.28 1.67
CA VAL A 358 15.01 9.25 2.60
C VAL A 358 16.44 8.88 2.24
N LYS A 359 17.24 8.49 3.24
CA LYS A 359 18.66 8.19 3.07
C LYS A 359 18.94 6.70 3.23
N LYS A 360 19.81 6.18 2.36
CA LYS A 360 20.42 4.85 2.51
C LYS A 360 21.35 4.83 3.73
N GLU A 361 21.08 3.95 4.67
CA GLU A 361 22.02 3.64 5.77
C GLU A 361 23.05 2.61 5.31
N LYS A 362 24.29 2.70 5.80
CA LYS A 362 25.34 1.71 5.48
C LYS A 362 25.28 0.54 6.47
N PRO A 363 25.32 -0.72 6.01
CA PRO A 363 25.45 -1.87 6.91
C PRO A 363 26.86 -1.90 7.54
N LYS A 364 27.03 -2.72 8.59
CA LYS A 364 28.34 -3.03 9.16
C LYS A 364 29.14 -3.87 8.15
N LEU A 365 30.25 -3.33 7.65
CA LEU A 365 31.14 -3.99 6.69
C LEU A 365 32.44 -4.41 7.36
N TRP A 366 33.04 -5.48 6.87
CA TRP A 366 34.40 -5.87 7.25
C TRP A 366 35.39 -4.80 6.79
N ASP A 367 36.40 -4.52 7.62
CA ASP A 367 37.39 -3.48 7.38
C ASP A 367 38.58 -3.94 6.53
N GLY A 368 38.59 -5.21 6.13
CA GLY A 368 39.66 -5.83 5.35
C GLY A 368 40.83 -6.35 6.20
N ASN A 369 40.76 -6.25 7.54
CA ASN A 369 41.84 -6.67 8.42
C ASN A 369 41.58 -8.07 9.01
N GLY A 370 42.63 -8.90 9.02
CA GLY A 370 42.62 -10.22 9.64
C GLY A 370 41.92 -11.30 8.80
N GLU A 371 41.57 -12.40 9.46
CA GLU A 371 40.75 -13.47 8.85
C GLU A 371 39.27 -13.07 8.90
N TYR A 372 38.61 -13.05 7.75
CA TYR A 372 37.18 -12.77 7.70
C TYR A 372 36.35 -13.96 8.21
N ARG A 373 35.38 -13.66 9.08
CA ARG A 373 34.43 -14.62 9.64
C ARG A 373 33.01 -14.07 9.49
N ARG A 374 32.24 -14.65 8.58
CA ARG A 374 30.89 -14.16 8.22
C ARG A 374 29.94 -14.08 9.42
N TYR A 375 30.09 -14.98 10.38
CA TYR A 375 29.22 -15.10 11.56
C TYR A 375 29.99 -14.82 12.86
N LEU A 376 31.00 -13.94 12.79
CA LEU A 376 31.79 -13.49 13.94
C LEU A 376 30.88 -13.13 15.14
N LEU A 377 31.17 -13.72 16.30
CA LEU A 377 30.52 -13.40 17.55
C LEU A 377 30.95 -11.99 17.98
N THR A 378 29.95 -11.14 18.21
CA THR A 378 30.13 -9.72 18.53
C THR A 378 29.15 -9.35 19.63
N ASP A 379 29.48 -8.34 20.44
CA ASP A 379 28.66 -7.92 21.58
C ASP A 379 27.25 -7.44 21.16
N ASP A 380 27.13 -6.89 19.95
CA ASP A 380 25.88 -6.45 19.34
C ASP A 380 25.17 -7.56 18.54
N GLY A 381 25.81 -8.74 18.38
CA GLY A 381 25.34 -9.85 17.57
C GLY A 381 25.42 -9.62 16.04
N ILE A 382 25.91 -8.46 15.58
CA ILE A 382 25.96 -8.08 14.17
C ILE A 382 27.37 -8.33 13.65
N SER A 383 27.54 -9.38 12.85
CA SER A 383 28.81 -9.70 12.20
C SER A 383 29.08 -8.76 11.03
N PRO A 384 30.31 -8.27 10.81
CA PRO A 384 30.62 -7.46 9.63
C PRO A 384 30.38 -8.24 8.31
N LEU A 385 29.77 -7.59 7.31
CA LEU A 385 29.55 -8.18 5.97
C LEU A 385 30.76 -7.99 5.06
N ALA A 386 31.00 -8.96 4.19
CA ALA A 386 31.85 -8.90 3.00
C ALA A 386 31.07 -9.52 1.83
N PHE A 387 31.39 -9.12 0.60
CA PHE A 387 30.67 -9.58 -0.60
C PHE A 387 31.58 -10.29 -1.61
N PRO A 388 31.04 -11.24 -2.42
CA PRO A 388 31.80 -11.92 -3.47
C PRO A 388 32.56 -10.94 -4.37
N GLY A 389 33.81 -11.26 -4.69
CA GLY A 389 34.73 -10.38 -5.42
C GLY A 389 35.75 -9.67 -4.52
N GLU A 390 35.57 -9.72 -3.19
CA GLU A 390 36.60 -9.36 -2.22
C GLU A 390 37.66 -10.47 -2.08
N THR A 391 38.82 -10.16 -1.48
CA THR A 391 39.96 -11.09 -1.37
C THR A 391 39.80 -12.14 -0.26
N THR A 392 38.56 -12.57 0.02
CA THR A 392 38.23 -13.46 1.13
C THR A 392 37.16 -14.49 0.77
N ASN A 393 37.07 -15.55 1.56
CA ASN A 393 36.06 -16.59 1.41
C ASN A 393 34.78 -16.20 2.16
N ILE A 394 33.63 -16.23 1.47
CA ILE A 394 32.34 -15.87 2.05
C ILE A 394 31.42 -17.09 1.92
N LYS A 395 30.82 -17.51 3.04
CA LYS A 395 29.93 -18.68 3.11
C LYS A 395 28.55 -18.30 3.62
N GLY A 396 27.52 -18.60 2.84
CA GLY A 396 26.14 -18.68 3.31
C GLY A 396 25.86 -20.11 3.80
N SER A 397 25.32 -20.28 5.00
CA SER A 397 24.98 -21.59 5.55
C SER A 397 23.51 -21.69 5.92
N SER A 398 22.90 -22.84 5.60
CA SER A 398 21.56 -23.22 6.05
C SER A 398 21.58 -24.10 7.31
N TYR A 399 22.74 -24.66 7.65
CA TYR A 399 22.95 -25.41 8.89
C TYR A 399 23.27 -24.47 10.03
N GLU A 400 23.17 -24.93 11.28
CA GLU A 400 23.88 -24.26 12.35
C GLU A 400 25.39 -24.29 12.07
N HIS A 401 26.10 -23.22 12.41
CA HIS A 401 27.46 -23.01 11.94
C HIS A 401 28.37 -22.27 12.92
N ASP A 402 29.67 -22.45 12.77
CA ASP A 402 30.68 -21.66 13.46
C ASP A 402 30.81 -20.23 12.87
N GLU A 403 31.73 -19.42 13.42
CA GLU A 403 31.96 -18.04 12.97
C GLU A 403 32.37 -17.94 11.49
N SER A 404 32.98 -19.00 10.96
CA SER A 404 33.44 -19.10 9.57
C SER A 404 32.35 -19.60 8.61
N GLY A 405 31.20 -20.05 9.13
CA GLY A 405 30.11 -20.62 8.36
C GLY A 405 30.26 -22.11 8.06
N LEU A 406 31.10 -22.83 8.82
CA LEU A 406 31.20 -24.29 8.76
C LEU A 406 30.16 -24.93 9.65
N THR A 407 29.52 -25.99 9.17
CA THR A 407 28.50 -26.74 9.92
C THR A 407 29.04 -27.23 11.26
N ILE A 408 28.22 -27.09 12.30
CA ILE A 408 28.45 -27.64 13.64
C ILE A 408 27.25 -28.48 14.07
N GLU A 409 27.51 -29.55 14.82
CA GLU A 409 26.48 -30.53 15.24
C GLU A 409 26.63 -30.97 16.69
N GLU A 410 27.86 -31.08 17.20
CA GLU A 410 28.16 -31.61 18.53
C GLU A 410 28.58 -30.50 19.52
N GLU A 411 28.92 -29.32 19.00
CA GLU A 411 29.44 -28.16 19.72
C GLU A 411 28.33 -27.40 20.45
N THR A 412 27.67 -28.07 21.40
CA THR A 412 26.49 -27.58 22.14
C THR A 412 26.59 -26.13 22.64
N GLU A 413 27.72 -25.73 23.22
CA GLU A 413 27.95 -24.36 23.68
C GLU A 413 28.08 -23.34 22.53
N LEU A 414 28.66 -23.74 21.40
CA LEU A 414 28.76 -22.86 20.22
C LEU A 414 27.41 -22.72 19.52
N ILE A 415 26.66 -23.83 19.39
CA ILE A 415 25.28 -23.84 18.89
C ILE A 415 24.43 -22.85 19.70
N LYS A 416 24.50 -22.93 21.04
CA LYS A 416 23.81 -22.00 21.94
C LYS A 416 24.23 -20.54 21.68
N LYS A 417 25.54 -20.27 21.61
CA LYS A 417 26.06 -18.91 21.36
C LYS A 417 25.58 -18.33 20.03
N MET A 418 25.48 -19.13 18.97
CA MET A 418 25.01 -18.68 17.67
C MET A 418 23.51 -18.36 17.66
N GLN A 419 22.70 -19.13 18.40
CA GLN A 419 21.31 -18.77 18.63
C GLN A 419 21.19 -17.45 19.42
N GLU A 420 21.92 -17.33 20.53
CA GLU A 420 21.94 -16.12 21.35
C GLU A 420 22.38 -14.89 20.55
N LYS A 421 23.39 -15.03 19.68
CA LYS A 421 23.85 -13.99 18.74
C LYS A 421 22.73 -13.52 17.82
N ARG A 422 21.97 -14.44 17.21
CA ARG A 422 20.86 -14.08 16.31
C ARG A 422 19.73 -13.38 17.08
N LEU A 423 19.40 -13.86 18.28
CA LEU A 423 18.41 -13.21 19.17
C LEU A 423 18.88 -11.83 19.65
N LYS A 424 20.20 -11.65 19.88
CA LYS A 424 20.77 -10.38 20.31
C LYS A 424 20.48 -9.25 19.33
N LYS A 425 20.45 -9.53 18.03
CA LYS A 425 20.08 -8.56 17.00
C LYS A 425 18.67 -8.00 17.20
N MET A 426 17.70 -8.82 17.61
CA MET A 426 16.35 -8.35 17.93
C MET A 426 16.32 -7.48 19.17
N GLU A 427 17.15 -7.76 20.17
CA GLU A 427 17.30 -6.88 21.34
C GLU A 427 17.86 -5.52 20.92
N MET A 428 18.93 -5.50 20.12
CA MET A 428 19.55 -4.27 19.62
C MET A 428 18.58 -3.47 18.75
N LEU A 429 17.77 -4.13 17.92
CA LEU A 429 16.69 -3.49 17.17
C LEU A 429 15.63 -2.87 18.10
N LYS A 430 15.18 -3.60 19.12
CA LYS A 430 14.22 -3.09 20.10
C LYS A 430 14.74 -1.84 20.82
N GLU A 431 16.02 -1.82 21.22
CA GLU A 431 16.61 -0.64 21.87
C GLU A 431 16.70 0.57 20.93
N GLU A 432 17.05 0.37 19.65
CA GLU A 432 17.02 1.45 18.67
C GLU A 432 15.61 2.02 18.49
N LEU A 433 14.61 1.14 18.36
CA LEU A 433 13.21 1.52 18.15
C LEU A 433 12.59 2.28 19.34
N LYS A 434 13.17 2.22 20.54
CA LYS A 434 12.69 3.06 21.66
C LYS A 434 12.91 4.56 21.42
N ASN A 435 13.82 4.92 20.53
CA ASN A 435 14.12 6.31 20.17
C ASN A 435 13.45 6.74 18.85
N GLU A 436 12.55 5.92 18.32
CA GLU A 436 11.87 6.13 17.04
C GLU A 436 10.36 6.25 17.25
N GLU A 437 9.67 6.86 16.29
CA GLU A 437 8.21 6.87 16.27
C GLU A 437 7.70 5.47 15.88
N THR A 438 7.32 4.68 16.89
CA THR A 438 6.84 3.30 16.71
C THR A 438 5.33 3.14 16.80
N VAL A 439 4.67 4.13 17.40
CA VAL A 439 3.23 4.22 17.56
C VAL A 439 2.82 5.64 17.22
N LYS A 440 1.83 5.81 16.34
CA LYS A 440 1.20 7.10 16.09
C LYS A 440 -0.09 7.23 16.88
N VAL A 441 -0.32 8.44 17.39
CA VAL A 441 -1.52 8.78 18.16
C VAL A 441 -2.18 9.99 17.53
N TYR A 442 -3.49 9.90 17.33
CA TYR A 442 -4.31 10.97 16.75
C TYR A 442 -5.47 11.30 17.68
N GLY A 443 -5.84 12.58 17.74
CA GLY A 443 -6.92 13.05 18.60
C GLY A 443 -6.64 12.89 20.09
N SER A 444 -7.63 13.26 20.90
CA SER A 444 -7.60 13.17 22.35
C SER A 444 -9.01 12.84 22.84
N GLY A 445 -9.16 11.74 23.57
CA GLY A 445 -10.44 11.26 24.08
C GLY A 445 -10.26 10.09 25.04
N ASP A 446 -11.29 9.84 25.85
CA ASP A 446 -11.28 8.79 26.87
C ASP A 446 -11.43 7.38 26.28
N VAL A 447 -12.06 7.28 25.10
CA VAL A 447 -12.16 6.03 24.34
C VAL A 447 -11.09 6.00 23.26
N THR A 448 -10.38 4.88 23.19
CA THR A 448 -9.29 4.65 22.24
C THR A 448 -9.70 3.67 21.15
N LEU A 449 -9.58 4.08 19.88
CA LEU A 449 -9.62 3.19 18.73
C LEU A 449 -8.20 2.65 18.46
N LEU A 450 -8.01 1.36 18.66
CA LEU A 450 -6.79 0.67 18.28
C LEU A 450 -6.94 0.12 16.85
N THR A 451 -6.05 0.49 15.95
CA THR A 451 -6.13 0.11 14.53
C THR A 451 -4.72 -0.05 13.94
N TRP A 452 -4.61 -0.68 12.79
CA TRP A 452 -3.36 -0.81 12.04
C TRP A 452 -3.65 -0.91 10.55
N GLY A 453 -2.61 -0.71 9.72
CA GLY A 453 -2.76 -0.70 8.27
C GLY A 453 -3.81 0.31 7.78
N SER A 454 -4.47 0.03 6.66
CA SER A 454 -5.37 0.98 5.99
C SER A 454 -6.59 1.41 6.82
N THR A 455 -7.01 0.60 7.79
CA THR A 455 -8.11 0.92 8.71
C THR A 455 -7.84 2.19 9.52
N LYS A 456 -6.58 2.63 9.63
CA LYS A 456 -6.16 3.92 10.18
C LYS A 456 -7.01 5.09 9.65
N GLY A 457 -7.18 5.20 8.33
CA GLY A 457 -7.77 6.39 7.72
C GLY A 457 -9.20 6.64 8.16
N ALA A 458 -10.05 5.60 8.13
CA ALA A 458 -11.42 5.69 8.62
C ALA A 458 -11.48 5.99 10.12
N CYS A 459 -10.58 5.41 10.93
CA CYS A 459 -10.55 5.68 12.37
C CYS A 459 -10.20 7.14 12.68
N ILE A 460 -9.26 7.75 11.96
CA ILE A 460 -8.87 9.16 12.16
C ILE A 460 -10.04 10.08 11.87
N GLU A 461 -10.73 9.89 10.74
CA GLU A 461 -11.84 10.76 10.36
C GLU A 461 -13.01 10.66 11.35
N VAL A 462 -13.36 9.44 11.79
CA VAL A 462 -14.42 9.26 12.79
C VAL A 462 -14.01 9.77 14.17
N ALA A 463 -12.75 9.58 14.56
CA ALA A 463 -12.25 10.07 15.84
C ALA A 463 -12.25 11.60 15.91
N LYS A 464 -11.95 12.30 14.81
CA LYS A 464 -12.07 13.76 14.72
C LYS A 464 -13.50 14.22 14.98
N ASP A 465 -14.48 13.53 14.41
CA ASP A 465 -15.90 13.87 14.52
C ASP A 465 -16.50 13.53 15.90
N MET A 466 -16.12 12.38 16.48
CA MET A 466 -16.66 11.88 17.75
C MET A 466 -15.81 12.24 18.99
N GLY A 467 -14.69 12.97 18.83
CA GLY A 467 -13.80 13.32 19.93
C GLY A 467 -13.07 12.11 20.56
N LEU A 468 -12.70 11.13 19.73
CA LEU A 468 -12.02 9.89 20.16
C LEU A 468 -10.50 10.00 19.97
N LYS A 469 -9.77 9.04 20.54
CA LYS A 469 -8.32 8.88 20.33
C LYS A 469 -8.06 7.69 19.43
N VAL A 470 -7.14 7.80 18.46
CA VAL A 470 -6.68 6.67 17.63
C VAL A 470 -5.25 6.31 18.00
N VAL A 471 -4.95 5.03 18.15
CA VAL A 471 -3.62 4.49 18.39
C VAL A 471 -3.27 3.48 17.30
N GLN A 472 -2.16 3.72 16.61
CA GLN A 472 -1.67 2.91 15.50
C GLN A 472 -0.23 2.45 15.75
N PRO A 473 0.03 1.15 16.02
CA PRO A 473 1.39 0.62 15.94
C PRO A 473 1.87 0.59 14.48
N LEU A 474 3.07 1.09 14.23
CA LEU A 474 3.74 0.98 12.92
C LEU A 474 4.55 -0.32 12.83
N TYR A 475 5.12 -0.75 13.96
CA TYR A 475 5.90 -1.99 14.08
C TYR A 475 5.04 -3.07 14.74
N LEU A 476 4.96 -4.22 14.11
CA LEU A 476 4.22 -5.39 14.57
C LEU A 476 5.17 -6.46 15.13
N GLU A 477 6.40 -6.51 14.61
CA GLU A 477 7.51 -7.25 15.20
C GLU A 477 8.81 -6.44 15.03
N PRO A 478 9.53 -6.10 16.11
CA PRO A 478 9.12 -6.26 17.49
C PRO A 478 7.96 -5.34 17.86
N MET A 479 6.93 -5.87 18.53
CA MET A 479 5.79 -5.08 18.99
C MET A 479 6.23 -4.04 20.06
N PRO A 480 5.94 -2.73 19.87
CA PRO A 480 6.43 -1.67 20.75
C PRO A 480 5.63 -1.54 22.06
N MET A 481 5.63 -2.60 22.88
CA MET A 481 4.88 -2.64 24.13
C MET A 481 5.29 -1.55 25.13
N TRP A 482 6.52 -1.03 25.04
CA TRP A 482 6.99 0.09 25.84
C TRP A 482 6.23 1.39 25.56
N GLU A 483 5.73 1.55 24.34
CA GLU A 483 4.98 2.73 23.90
C GLU A 483 3.47 2.47 23.93
N LEU A 484 3.01 1.33 23.41
CA LEU A 484 1.58 0.99 23.36
C LEU A 484 0.90 1.04 24.73
N LYS A 485 1.57 0.54 25.79
CA LYS A 485 1.02 0.56 27.16
C LYS A 485 0.76 1.98 27.70
N LYS A 486 1.42 3.01 27.15
CA LYS A 486 1.19 4.40 27.55
C LYS A 486 -0.17 4.90 27.04
N HIS A 487 -0.58 4.43 25.86
CA HIS A 487 -1.74 4.94 25.12
C HIS A 487 -2.99 4.06 25.23
N LEU A 488 -2.82 2.76 25.45
CA LEU A 488 -3.91 1.77 25.58
C LEU A 488 -4.41 1.67 27.03
N LYS A 489 -4.86 2.80 27.59
CA LYS A 489 -5.48 2.88 28.91
C LYS A 489 -6.98 3.18 28.79
N GLY A 490 -7.77 2.73 29.75
CA GLY A 490 -9.22 2.95 29.76
C GLY A 490 -9.95 2.03 28.77
N ARG A 491 -11.00 2.55 28.15
CA ARG A 491 -11.80 1.80 27.17
C ARG A 491 -11.08 1.80 25.82
N VAL A 492 -10.76 0.61 25.32
CA VAL A 492 -10.07 0.41 24.04
C VAL A 492 -10.94 -0.47 23.15
N ILE A 493 -11.23 0.01 21.95
CA ILE A 493 -12.00 -0.70 20.92
C ILE A 493 -11.05 -0.97 19.76
N ALA A 494 -10.81 -2.23 19.43
CA ALA A 494 -10.00 -2.59 18.28
C ALA A 494 -10.83 -2.54 16.99
N VAL A 495 -10.31 -1.89 15.95
CA VAL A 495 -10.95 -1.79 14.63
C VAL A 495 -10.04 -2.45 13.60
N GLU A 496 -10.49 -3.56 13.01
CA GLU A 496 -9.65 -4.37 12.12
C GLU A 496 -10.43 -4.92 10.92
N CYS A 497 -9.77 -4.98 9.75
CA CYS A 497 -10.30 -5.61 8.54
C CYS A 497 -9.99 -7.12 8.48
N ASN A 498 -10.31 -7.87 9.55
CA ASN A 498 -10.20 -9.33 9.57
C ASN A 498 -11.26 -9.95 10.51
N ALA A 499 -11.53 -11.25 10.35
CA ALA A 499 -12.62 -11.91 11.06
C ALA A 499 -12.33 -12.25 12.53
N THR A 500 -11.06 -12.30 12.94
CA THR A 500 -10.66 -12.80 14.27
C THR A 500 -10.19 -11.71 15.22
N GLY A 501 -9.95 -10.49 14.74
CA GLY A 501 -9.28 -9.41 15.48
C GLY A 501 -7.86 -9.83 15.85
N GLN A 502 -6.98 -10.02 14.87
CA GLN A 502 -5.66 -10.59 15.09
C GLN A 502 -4.81 -9.74 16.03
N LEU A 503 -4.75 -8.41 15.81
CA LEU A 503 -4.03 -7.51 16.71
C LEU A 503 -4.72 -7.44 18.08
N ALA A 504 -6.05 -7.39 18.10
CA ALA A 504 -6.83 -7.41 19.33
C ALA A 504 -6.55 -8.66 20.18
N ASN A 505 -6.40 -9.84 19.57
CA ASN A 505 -6.04 -11.08 20.27
C ASN A 505 -4.63 -11.00 20.86
N ILE A 506 -3.65 -10.51 20.08
CA ILE A 506 -2.26 -10.36 20.55
C ILE A 506 -2.19 -9.42 21.76
N LEU A 507 -2.96 -8.34 21.76
CA LEU A 507 -2.96 -7.33 22.82
C LEU A 507 -4.01 -7.56 23.92
N GLY A 508 -4.80 -8.63 23.83
CA GLY A 508 -5.84 -8.97 24.82
C GLY A 508 -7.04 -7.99 24.85
N ILE A 509 -7.31 -7.28 23.74
CA ILE A 509 -8.44 -6.34 23.62
C ILE A 509 -9.73 -7.11 23.31
N LYS A 510 -10.77 -6.88 24.13
CA LYS A 510 -12.06 -7.58 24.05
C LYS A 510 -13.10 -6.88 23.19
N GLU A 511 -13.21 -5.55 23.29
CA GLU A 511 -14.14 -4.76 22.48
C GLU A 511 -13.58 -4.59 21.06
N ARG A 512 -14.37 -4.94 20.06
CA ARG A 512 -13.91 -5.03 18.66
C ARG A 512 -14.99 -4.61 17.69
N ILE A 513 -14.60 -3.89 16.64
CA ILE A 513 -15.38 -3.67 15.44
C ILE A 513 -14.59 -4.29 14.29
N LEU A 514 -15.12 -5.40 13.77
CA LEU A 514 -14.46 -6.19 12.73
C LEU A 514 -15.20 -6.08 11.40
N LYS A 515 -14.45 -6.06 10.30
CA LYS A 515 -14.99 -6.14 8.93
C LYS A 515 -14.17 -7.14 8.11
N TYR A 516 -14.86 -7.97 7.34
CA TYR A 516 -14.26 -9.11 6.64
C TYR A 516 -15.07 -9.50 5.38
N ASP A 517 -15.72 -8.53 4.76
CA ASP A 517 -16.50 -8.68 3.52
C ASP A 517 -15.68 -8.35 2.25
N GLY A 518 -14.38 -8.13 2.40
CA GLY A 518 -13.47 -7.74 1.30
C GLY A 518 -13.46 -6.23 1.00
N ARG A 519 -14.17 -5.40 1.76
CA ARG A 519 -14.19 -3.94 1.58
C ARG A 519 -13.55 -3.22 2.77
N PRO A 520 -12.87 -2.09 2.53
CA PRO A 520 -12.37 -1.25 3.62
C PRO A 520 -13.53 -0.64 4.41
N PHE A 521 -13.28 -0.22 5.65
CA PHE A 521 -14.21 0.64 6.37
C PHE A 521 -14.33 2.00 5.68
N THR A 522 -15.55 2.51 5.55
CA THR A 522 -15.78 3.94 5.31
C THR A 522 -15.90 4.66 6.67
N PRO A 523 -15.56 5.97 6.75
CA PRO A 523 -15.79 6.73 7.97
C PRO A 523 -17.26 6.67 8.42
N LYS A 524 -18.21 6.80 7.48
CA LYS A 524 -19.65 6.76 7.76
C LYS A 524 -20.11 5.42 8.35
N GLU A 525 -19.69 4.31 7.76
CA GLU A 525 -20.02 2.97 8.27
C GLU A 525 -19.45 2.76 9.68
N LEU A 526 -18.18 3.13 9.88
CA LEU A 526 -17.51 2.96 11.17
C LEU A 526 -18.17 3.82 12.25
N LYS A 527 -18.53 5.07 11.94
CA LYS A 527 -19.27 5.96 12.84
C LYS A 527 -20.57 5.32 13.31
N LYS A 528 -21.39 4.82 12.39
CA LYS A 528 -22.67 4.16 12.73
C LYS A 528 -22.46 2.98 13.70
N ARG A 529 -21.46 2.14 13.44
CA ARG A 529 -21.15 0.99 14.33
C ARG A 529 -20.64 1.43 15.70
N LEU A 530 -19.94 2.57 15.79
CA LEU A 530 -19.49 3.14 17.06
C LEU A 530 -20.67 3.74 17.85
N GLU A 531 -21.60 4.42 17.20
CA GLU A 531 -22.83 4.95 17.83
C GLU A 531 -23.72 3.86 18.44
N GLU A 532 -23.64 2.63 17.94
CA GLU A 532 -24.37 1.48 18.49
C GLU A 532 -23.78 0.95 19.81
N ILE A 533 -22.52 1.28 20.14
CA ILE A 533 -21.79 0.71 21.29
C ILE A 533 -21.23 1.75 22.27
N LEU A 534 -21.19 3.03 21.90
CA LEU A 534 -20.82 4.16 22.75
C LEU A 534 -22.07 4.73 23.43
#